data_AF-A0A929NYY9-F1
#
_entry.id   AF-A0A929NYY9-F1
#
_cell.length_a   1.000
_cell.length_b   1.000
_cell.length_c   1.000
_cell.angle_alpha   90.00
_cell.angle_beta   90.00
_cell.angle_gamma   90.00
#
_symmetry.space_group_name_H-M   'P 1'
#
loop_
_entity.id
_entity.type
_entity.pdbx_description
1 polymer ?
#
loop_
_entity_poly.entity_id
_entity_poly.type
_entity_poly.pdbx_seq_one_letter_code
_entity_poly.pdbx_strand_id
1 'polypeptide(L)' 'IKSGDYGECFVCGEEINILRLTLDPTNTRCIKCADK' A
#
# COMPACT_ATOMS: atom_id res chain seq x y z
N ILE A 1 -8.35 16.82 6.64
CA ILE A 1 -8.14 15.54 5.93
C ILE A 1 -7.03 14.80 6.67
N LYS A 2 -7.30 13.62 7.24
CA LYS A 2 -6.25 12.79 7.87
C LYS A 2 -5.47 12.09 6.75
N SER A 3 -4.47 12.77 6.20
CA SER A 3 -3.55 12.19 5.22
C SER A 3 -2.40 11.49 5.96
N GLY A 4 -2.71 10.41 6.68
CA GLY A 4 -1.72 9.66 7.47
C GLY A 4 -1.31 8.34 6.84
N ASP A 5 -2.25 7.63 6.22
CA ASP A 5 -2.08 6.19 5.96
C ASP A 5 -1.91 5.87 4.46
N TYR A 6 -1.69 6.88 3.61
CA TYR A 6 -1.45 6.64 2.18
C TYR A 6 -0.08 6.01 1.98
N GLY A 7 -0.08 4.80 1.44
CA GLY A 7 1.14 4.04 1.19
C GLY A 7 1.48 3.03 2.27
N GLU A 8 0.57 2.74 3.21
CA GLU A 8 0.72 1.62 4.16
C GLU A 8 -0.26 0.48 3.83
N CYS A 9 0.19 -0.75 4.03
CA CYS A 9 -0.62 -1.94 3.81
C CYS A 9 -1.61 -2.14 4.94
N PHE A 10 -2.92 -2.19 4.64
CA PHE A 10 -3.94 -2.44 5.69
C PHE A 10 -3.88 -3.81 6.36
N VAL A 11 -3.08 -4.75 5.84
CA VAL A 11 -2.98 -6.11 6.39
C VAL A 11 -1.85 -6.21 7.41
N CYS A 12 -0.67 -5.72 7.05
CA CYS A 12 0.53 -5.87 7.88
C CYS A 12 1.08 -4.55 8.44
N GLY A 13 0.57 -3.40 8.01
CA GLY A 13 1.06 -2.08 8.40
C GLY A 13 2.42 -1.71 7.79
N GLU A 14 2.98 -2.53 6.90
CA GLU A 14 4.22 -2.19 6.19
C GLU A 14 3.94 -1.23 5.03
N GLU A 15 4.92 -0.42 4.67
CA GLU A 15 4.84 0.45 3.49
C GLU A 15 4.60 -0.36 2.19
N ILE A 16 3.75 0.16 1.33
CA ILE A 16 3.49 -0.33 -0.03
C ILE A 16 4.61 0.17 -0.93
N ASN A 17 5.17 -0.74 -1.73
CA ASN A 17 6.23 -0.40 -2.68
C ASN A 17 5.82 0.78 -3.58
N ILE A 18 6.67 1.81 -3.63
CA ILE A 18 6.41 3.04 -4.38
C ILE A 18 6.14 2.81 -5.87
N LEU A 19 6.78 1.81 -6.49
CA LEU A 19 6.54 1.46 -7.90
C LEU A 19 5.11 0.94 -8.09
N ARG A 20 4.57 0.22 -7.10
CA ARG A 20 3.20 -0.28 -7.11
C ARG A 20 2.19 0.86 -6.98
N LEU A 21 2.46 1.84 -6.10
CA LEU A 21 1.64 3.06 -5.98
C LEU A 21 1.76 3.99 -7.19
N THR A 22 2.91 4.00 -7.86
CA THR A 22 3.12 4.78 -9.09
C THR A 22 2.33 4.18 -10.26
N LEU A 23 2.28 2.85 -10.35
CA LEU A 23 1.46 2.12 -11.32
C LEU A 23 -0.03 2.28 -11.04
N ASP A 24 -0.43 2.09 -9.78
CA ASP A 24 -1.80 2.30 -9.33
C ASP A 24 -1.81 2.82 -7.87
N PRO A 25 -2.15 4.11 -7.68
CA PRO A 25 -2.15 4.76 -6.37
C PRO A 25 -3.29 4.29 -5.48
N THR A 26 -4.26 3.54 -6.01
CA THR A 26 -5.37 2.99 -5.21
C THR A 26 -4.99 1.68 -4.50
N ASN A 27 -3.76 1.19 -4.70
CA ASN A 27 -3.28 0.00 -4.00
C ASN A 27 -3.29 0.20 -2.49
N THR A 28 -3.97 -0.72 -1.82
CA THR A 28 -4.22 -0.71 -0.38
C THR A 28 -3.43 -1.82 0.35
N ARG A 29 -2.67 -2.63 -0.39
CA ARG A 29 -1.90 -3.77 0.14
C ARG A 29 -0.50 -3.83 -0.47
N CYS A 30 0.48 -4.30 0.32
CA CYS A 30 1.82 -4.59 -0.17
C CYS A 30 1.81 -5.86 -1.03
N ILE A 31 2.86 -6.04 -1.85
CA ILE A 31 2.96 -7.19 -2.76
C ILE A 31 2.86 -8.53 -2.02
N LYS A 32 3.50 -8.65 -0.85
CA LYS A 32 3.49 -9.87 -0.02
C LYS A 32 2.10 -10.27 0.46
N CYS A 33 1.22 -9.30 0.69
CA CYS A 33 -0.15 -9.53 1.17
C CYS A 33 -1.17 -9.57 0.02
N ALA A 34 -0.81 -9.11 -1.18
CA ALA A 34 -1.62 -9.25 -2.38
C ALA A 34 -1.44 -10.62 -3.06
N ASP A 35 -0.27 -11.25 -2.88
CA ASP A 35 0.06 -12.57 -3.44
C ASP A 35 -0.42 -13.75 -2.56
N LYS A 36 -1.12 -13.49 -1.46
CA LYS A 36 -1.73 -14.49 -0.56
C LYS A 36 -3.24 -14.47 -0.68
#